data_AF-A0A496UTS2-F1
#
_entry.id   AF-A0A496UTS2-F1
#
_cell.length_a   1.000
_cell.length_b   1.000
_cell.length_c   1.000
_cell.angle_alpha   90.00
_cell.angle_beta   90.00
_cell.angle_gamma   90.00
#
_symmetry.space_group_name_H-M   'P 1'
#
loop_
_entity.id
_entity.type
_entity.pdbx_description
1 polymer ?
#
loop_
_entity_poly.entity_id
_entity_poly.type
_entity_poly.pdbx_seq_one_letter_code
_entity_poly.pdbx_strand_id
1 'polypeptide(L)'
;MRFWSRILFLLPLLGLFLVGCGGGESPLEPAPEKVVFYAPLVPMSPGDLVINDYHVTYEGRTYDDGETTFHWRVAGIGQGHVLDYFWIEIPECAGEPVRWEPEDESRLHTNGEFDLYGVKWTRTISPVDLEGQTYSITFAGDVAEGTVRALVNGAEPTRMGEITGPCAGYEIAGTVFTDANEDGLRDPATDVGLGDVIVELIDAQAQVDTVRTAADGSYRFPRPAGTYTVRIDTVGYADAFNPSLGYGFLPTSPLELEVTIGPDALDVDFGFIVDADQIAQDLEDDIIPTAGEGSIFWKQQLQVAEYLEHRFEDPPIFKLYYGPVKMHLFMDVIRHLYLADPYVFDPETEFLEAFAILRTPPVNEVEELRKQLLISELNYVSDQGIVGPQAALLGPLLAWGEGVLADALQQNGATAPLQKATGPVGRALRLFEAINTGGGGAIDD
;
A
#
# COMPACT_ATOMS: atom_id res chain seq x y z
N MET A 1 42.43 55.69 -43.19
CA MET A 1 42.57 56.99 -42.49
C MET A 1 43.53 56.81 -41.33
N ARG A 2 44.53 57.70 -41.25
CA ARG A 2 45.57 57.79 -40.22
C ARG A 2 44.99 58.45 -38.96
N PHE A 3 45.41 58.07 -37.75
CA PHE A 3 46.35 58.84 -36.89
C PHE A 3 46.35 58.37 -35.43
N TRP A 4 47.55 58.44 -34.85
CA TRP A 4 47.98 58.25 -33.47
C TRP A 4 47.56 59.35 -32.49
N SER A 5 47.82 59.07 -31.19
CA SER A 5 48.14 59.98 -30.04
C SER A 5 47.04 60.10 -28.99
N ARG A 6 47.29 60.18 -27.68
CA ARG A 6 48.52 60.24 -26.86
C ARG A 6 48.14 60.03 -25.39
N ILE A 7 49.11 59.52 -24.64
CA ILE A 7 49.20 59.44 -23.18
C ILE A 7 49.22 60.83 -22.53
N LEU A 8 48.62 60.99 -21.34
CA LEU A 8 49.20 61.84 -20.29
C LEU A 8 48.83 61.37 -18.87
N PHE A 9 49.86 61.27 -18.04
CA PHE A 9 49.90 60.95 -16.61
C PHE A 9 49.20 61.99 -15.72
N LEU A 10 48.68 61.56 -14.57
CA LEU A 10 48.89 62.18 -13.24
C LEU A 10 48.31 61.29 -12.11
N LEU A 11 49.20 60.80 -11.24
CA LEU A 11 48.96 60.37 -9.84
C LEU A 11 49.41 61.53 -8.92
N PRO A 12 49.16 61.56 -7.60
CA PRO A 12 48.31 60.71 -6.75
C PRO A 12 47.38 61.54 -5.81
N LEU A 13 46.41 60.89 -5.15
CA LEU A 13 45.96 61.37 -3.83
C LEU A 13 45.73 60.19 -2.89
N LEU A 14 46.42 60.29 -1.77
CA LEU A 14 46.50 59.38 -0.65
C LEU A 14 45.15 59.37 0.10
N GLY A 15 44.60 58.19 0.37
CA GLY A 15 43.39 58.03 1.17
C GLY A 15 43.27 56.59 1.66
N LEU A 16 43.85 56.34 2.84
CA LEU A 16 43.67 55.16 3.69
C LEU A 16 42.21 54.68 3.68
N PHE A 17 41.94 53.39 3.44
CA PHE A 17 40.94 52.62 4.20
C PHE A 17 41.13 51.10 3.98
N LEU A 18 41.46 50.45 5.10
CA LEU A 18 41.23 49.09 5.58
C LEU A 18 40.94 47.94 4.60
N VAL A 19 41.70 46.87 4.84
CA VAL A 19 41.61 45.50 4.33
C VAL A 19 40.20 44.91 4.49
N GLY A 20 39.64 44.42 3.39
CA GLY A 20 38.51 43.50 3.36
C GLY A 20 38.80 42.37 2.36
N CYS A 21 39.23 41.22 2.86
CA CYS A 21 39.47 40.00 2.08
C CYS A 21 38.20 39.15 2.06
N GLY A 22 37.82 38.67 0.87
CA GLY A 22 37.26 37.33 0.65
C GLY A 22 35.77 37.13 0.94
N GLY A 23 34.93 37.31 -0.08
CA GLY A 23 33.61 36.66 -0.15
C GLY A 23 33.70 35.45 -1.08
N GLY A 24 34.01 34.28 -0.52
CA GLY A 24 33.67 33.00 -1.14
C GLY A 24 32.31 32.57 -0.58
N GLU A 25 31.33 32.37 -1.45
CA GLU A 25 30.04 31.79 -1.06
C GLU A 25 30.27 30.35 -0.60
N SER A 26 29.96 30.10 0.67
CA SER A 26 29.92 28.77 1.26
C SER A 26 28.66 28.05 0.78
N PRO A 27 28.68 26.72 0.55
CA PRO A 27 27.47 25.97 0.24
C PRO A 27 26.50 26.07 1.42
N LEU A 28 25.23 26.37 1.12
CA LEU A 28 24.15 26.32 2.09
C LEU A 28 24.06 24.88 2.65
N GLU A 29 24.35 24.73 3.95
CA GLU A 29 23.97 23.51 4.68
C GLU A 29 22.44 23.35 4.59
N PRO A 30 21.92 22.14 4.32
CA PRO A 30 20.50 21.88 4.48
C PRO A 30 20.11 22.13 5.94
N ALA A 31 18.98 22.81 6.16
CA ALA A 31 18.42 22.99 7.49
C ALA A 31 18.28 21.62 8.18
N PRO A 32 18.59 21.52 9.49
CA PRO A 32 18.44 20.25 10.18
C PRO A 32 16.99 19.79 10.10
N GLU A 33 16.80 18.56 9.64
CA GLU A 33 15.52 17.87 9.64
C GLU A 33 14.98 17.86 11.08
N LYS A 34 13.76 18.41 11.28
CA LYS A 34 13.17 18.53 12.61
C LYS A 34 12.88 17.14 13.16
N VAL A 35 13.63 16.74 14.19
CA VAL A 35 13.39 15.49 14.91
C VAL A 35 12.18 15.68 15.81
N VAL A 36 11.05 15.10 15.43
CA VAL A 36 9.87 14.93 16.29
C VAL A 36 10.13 13.75 17.22
N PHE A 37 10.15 14.00 18.52
CA PHE A 37 10.30 12.94 19.52
C PHE A 37 8.93 12.53 20.05
N TYR A 38 8.46 11.35 19.63
CA TYR A 38 7.35 10.67 20.26
C TYR A 38 7.72 10.27 21.69
N ALA A 39 6.83 10.49 22.65
CA ALA A 39 6.99 9.89 23.97
C ALA A 39 7.01 8.36 23.82
N PRO A 40 7.82 7.63 24.60
CA PRO A 40 7.84 6.18 24.54
C PRO A 40 6.44 5.63 24.85
N LEU A 41 5.94 4.76 23.96
CA LEU A 41 4.67 4.04 24.12
C LEU A 41 4.76 3.12 25.35
N VAL A 42 4.37 3.64 26.52
CA VAL A 42 4.07 2.84 27.70
C VAL A 42 2.55 2.69 27.72
N PRO A 43 1.99 1.47 27.85
CA PRO A 43 0.55 1.28 27.90
C PRO A 43 0.05 1.73 29.27
N MET A 44 -0.19 3.04 29.40
CA MET A 44 -1.00 3.60 30.46
C MET A 44 -2.46 3.59 29.98
N SER A 45 -3.37 3.31 30.89
CA SER A 45 -4.82 3.35 30.68
C SER A 45 -5.21 4.54 29.77
N PRO A 46 -6.13 4.38 28.80
CA PRO A 46 -6.44 5.38 27.75
C PRO A 46 -6.95 6.76 28.24
N GLY A 47 -6.99 7.00 29.55
CA GLY A 47 -7.47 8.23 30.17
C GLY A 47 -6.39 9.17 30.72
N ASP A 48 -5.14 8.73 30.96
CA ASP A 48 -4.13 9.57 31.63
C ASP A 48 -2.79 9.55 30.88
N LEU A 49 -2.34 10.73 30.45
CA LEU A 49 -1.10 10.92 29.71
C LEU A 49 -0.24 12.01 30.34
N VAL A 50 1.07 11.80 30.46
CA VAL A 50 2.01 12.85 30.88
C VAL A 50 2.66 13.48 29.64
N ILE A 51 2.42 14.76 29.41
CA ILE A 51 2.99 15.53 28.29
C ILE A 51 3.72 16.76 28.87
N ASN A 52 5.02 16.89 28.60
CA ASN A 52 5.84 18.05 28.99
C ASN A 52 5.74 18.46 30.47
N ASP A 53 5.82 17.48 31.39
CA ASP A 53 5.66 17.67 32.84
C ASP A 53 4.24 18.08 33.31
N TYR A 54 3.21 17.79 32.51
CA TYR A 54 1.80 17.91 32.90
C TYR A 54 1.05 16.59 32.73
N HIS A 55 0.19 16.26 33.69
CA HIS A 55 -0.84 15.23 33.53
C HIS A 55 -1.98 15.81 32.70
N VAL A 56 -2.25 15.20 31.55
CA VAL A 56 -3.45 15.41 30.73
C VAL A 56 -4.35 14.20 30.93
N THR A 57 -5.48 14.42 31.58
CA THR A 57 -6.48 13.41 31.92
C THR A 57 -7.72 13.61 31.06
N TYR A 58 -8.22 12.57 30.42
CA TYR A 58 -9.55 12.56 29.83
C TYR A 58 -10.60 12.28 30.92
N GLU A 59 -11.51 13.21 31.15
CA GLU A 59 -12.50 13.15 32.23
C GLU A 59 -13.85 12.56 31.78
N GLY A 60 -14.05 12.45 30.46
CA GLY A 60 -15.18 11.75 29.88
C GLY A 60 -16.03 12.58 28.92
N ARG A 61 -17.00 11.88 28.33
CA ARG A 61 -17.98 12.39 27.38
C ARG A 61 -19.36 12.52 28.01
N THR A 62 -20.06 13.59 27.65
CA THR A 62 -21.49 13.78 27.96
C THR A 62 -22.27 14.06 26.68
N TYR A 63 -23.42 13.41 26.51
CA TYR A 63 -24.37 13.71 25.43
C TYR A 63 -25.72 14.12 26.05
N ASP A 64 -26.12 15.38 25.84
CA ASP A 64 -27.37 15.95 26.34
C ASP A 64 -27.88 17.04 25.37
N ASP A 65 -29.20 17.19 25.28
CA ASP A 65 -29.88 18.16 24.39
C ASP A 65 -29.38 18.19 22.92
N GLY A 66 -28.97 17.04 22.40
CA GLY A 66 -28.48 16.92 21.03
C GLY A 66 -27.05 17.43 20.81
N GLU A 67 -26.29 17.68 21.87
CA GLU A 67 -24.89 18.09 21.82
C GLU A 67 -24.00 17.11 22.58
N THR A 68 -22.75 16.98 22.14
CA THR A 68 -21.72 16.18 22.83
C THR A 68 -20.63 17.08 23.38
N THR A 69 -20.29 16.93 24.65
CA THR A 69 -19.15 17.62 25.29
C THR A 69 -18.10 16.62 25.75
N PHE A 70 -16.84 16.88 25.41
CA PHE A 70 -15.66 16.14 25.86
C PHE A 70 -14.90 16.97 26.89
N HIS A 71 -14.41 16.34 27.95
CA HIS A 71 -13.73 17.01 29.05
C HIS A 71 -12.31 16.45 29.23
N TRP A 72 -11.35 17.34 29.43
CA TRP A 72 -9.98 17.01 29.80
C TRP A 72 -9.51 17.86 30.96
N ARG A 73 -8.62 17.34 31.79
CA ARG A 73 -7.96 18.09 32.86
C ARG A 73 -6.46 18.10 32.67
N VAL A 74 -5.87 19.29 32.77
CA VAL A 74 -4.41 19.48 32.71
C VAL A 74 -3.91 19.93 34.07
N ALA A 75 -3.05 19.14 34.69
CA ALA A 75 -2.47 19.40 36.01
C ALA A 75 -0.94 19.29 35.98
N GLY A 76 -0.25 20.09 36.80
CA GLY A 76 1.19 19.96 36.97
C GLY A 76 1.56 18.69 37.73
N ILE A 77 2.81 18.22 37.57
CA ILE A 77 3.31 17.00 38.25
C ILE A 77 4.13 17.28 39.53
N GLY A 78 4.16 18.52 40.00
CA GLY A 78 4.93 18.97 41.17
C GLY A 78 6.30 19.57 40.84
N GLN A 79 6.70 19.58 39.58
CA GLN A 79 8.00 20.08 39.09
C GLN A 79 7.91 20.42 37.60
N GLY A 80 8.90 21.15 37.08
CA GLY A 80 8.96 21.54 35.67
C GLY A 80 8.75 23.05 35.49
N HIS A 81 8.30 23.43 34.30
CA HIS A 81 8.10 24.81 33.90
C HIS A 81 6.61 25.18 33.85
N VAL A 82 6.31 26.47 33.91
CA VAL A 82 4.95 27.01 33.85
C VAL A 82 4.34 26.76 32.47
N LEU A 83 3.09 26.33 32.41
CA LEU A 83 2.38 26.08 31.16
C LEU A 83 2.22 27.40 30.38
N ASP A 84 2.73 27.40 29.15
CA ASP A 84 2.47 28.43 28.14
C ASP A 84 1.16 28.15 27.41
N TYR A 85 0.98 26.92 26.91
CA TYR A 85 -0.30 26.54 26.31
C TYR A 85 -0.60 25.03 26.34
N PHE A 86 -1.90 24.74 26.31
CA PHE A 86 -2.49 23.44 26.01
C PHE A 86 -3.26 23.51 24.70
N TRP A 87 -3.21 22.45 23.90
CA TRP A 87 -3.91 22.36 22.63
C TRP A 87 -4.56 20.98 22.50
N ILE A 88 -5.81 20.93 22.04
CA ILE A 88 -6.48 19.70 21.62
C ILE A 88 -6.91 19.79 20.16
N GLU A 89 -6.61 18.74 19.40
CA GLU A 89 -7.05 18.57 18.02
C GLU A 89 -8.57 18.44 17.92
N ILE A 90 -9.13 19.03 16.85
CA ILE A 90 -10.49 18.77 16.40
C ILE A 90 -10.41 18.03 15.07
N PRO A 91 -10.72 16.73 15.03
CA PRO A 91 -10.75 15.99 13.78
C PRO A 91 -11.98 16.36 12.95
N GLU A 92 -11.89 16.26 11.63
CA GLU A 92 -12.96 16.65 10.70
C GLU A 92 -14.30 15.97 10.99
N CYS A 93 -14.27 14.71 11.45
CA CYS A 93 -15.44 13.92 11.80
C CYS A 93 -16.28 14.51 12.95
N ALA A 94 -15.67 15.34 13.81
CA ALA A 94 -16.36 15.94 14.93
C ALA A 94 -17.21 17.15 14.48
N GLY A 95 -16.97 17.64 13.27
CA GLY A 95 -17.55 18.86 12.73
C GLY A 95 -17.00 20.12 13.40
N GLU A 96 -17.64 21.25 13.10
CA GLU A 96 -17.31 22.53 13.73
C GLU A 96 -17.72 22.53 15.22
N PRO A 97 -16.85 22.94 16.14
CA PRO A 97 -17.20 23.03 17.55
C PRO A 97 -18.26 24.12 17.77
N VAL A 98 -19.28 23.82 18.58
CA VAL A 98 -20.33 24.77 18.97
C VAL A 98 -19.82 25.75 20.02
N ARG A 99 -19.06 25.25 21.00
CA ARG A 99 -18.42 26.03 22.08
C ARG A 99 -17.27 25.25 22.70
N TRP A 100 -16.42 25.93 23.44
CA TRP A 100 -15.34 25.31 24.22
C TRP A 100 -15.09 26.14 25.49
N GLU A 101 -14.59 25.49 26.53
CA GLU A 101 -14.35 26.12 27.83
C GLU A 101 -12.92 25.82 28.34
N PRO A 102 -12.26 26.79 28.99
CA PRO A 102 -12.64 28.21 29.10
C PRO A 102 -12.53 28.94 27.75
N GLU A 103 -13.43 29.90 27.49
CA GLU A 103 -13.36 30.71 26.26
C GLU A 103 -12.28 31.81 26.36
N ASP A 104 -12.09 32.35 27.56
CA ASP A 104 -11.04 33.33 27.82
C ASP A 104 -9.65 32.74 27.56
N GLU A 105 -8.77 33.53 26.93
CA GLU A 105 -7.40 33.12 26.60
C GLU A 105 -7.33 31.85 25.73
N SER A 106 -8.37 31.62 24.93
CA SER A 106 -8.44 30.51 23.97
C SER A 106 -8.54 30.99 22.53
N ARG A 107 -8.13 30.15 21.57
CA ARG A 107 -8.26 30.39 20.13
C ARG A 107 -8.45 29.08 19.37
N LEU A 108 -9.49 29.00 18.55
CA LEU A 108 -9.63 28.00 17.50
C LEU A 108 -8.81 28.43 16.28
N HIS A 109 -7.76 27.67 15.93
CA HIS A 109 -6.98 27.92 14.72
C HIS A 109 -6.19 26.67 14.31
N THR A 110 -5.42 26.75 13.21
CA THR A 110 -4.48 25.68 12.84
C THR A 110 -3.09 26.01 13.36
N ASN A 111 -2.44 25.04 14.00
CA ASN A 111 -1.03 25.10 14.35
C ASN A 111 -0.19 24.81 13.11
N GLY A 112 0.45 25.83 12.53
CA GLY A 112 1.25 25.67 11.31
C GLY A 112 2.54 24.88 11.48
N GLU A 113 3.00 24.60 12.71
CA GLU A 113 4.18 23.75 12.94
C GLU A 113 3.84 22.25 12.91
N PHE A 114 2.64 21.88 13.37
CA PHE A 114 2.20 20.49 13.50
C PHE A 114 1.04 20.12 12.57
N ASP A 115 0.63 21.07 11.71
CA ASP A 115 -0.57 20.98 10.87
C ASP A 115 -1.79 20.46 11.64
N LEU A 116 -2.01 21.05 12.81
CA LEU A 116 -3.00 20.60 13.78
C LEU A 116 -4.12 21.61 13.93
N TYR A 117 -5.31 21.30 13.40
CA TYR A 117 -6.51 22.11 13.66
C TYR A 117 -7.08 21.81 15.04
N GLY A 118 -7.41 22.84 15.81
CA GLY A 118 -8.00 22.63 17.13
C GLY A 118 -8.05 23.87 18.00
N VAL A 119 -8.38 23.67 19.28
CA VAL A 119 -8.46 24.76 20.26
C VAL A 119 -7.15 24.85 21.03
N LYS A 120 -6.57 26.05 21.04
CA LYS A 120 -5.43 26.44 21.87
C LYS A 120 -5.91 27.22 23.08
N TRP A 121 -5.48 26.84 24.28
CA TRP A 121 -5.62 27.63 25.50
C TRP A 121 -4.25 28.09 25.99
N THR A 122 -4.09 29.39 26.27
CA THR A 122 -2.83 29.97 26.77
C THR A 122 -2.85 30.27 28.27
N ARG A 123 -3.73 29.60 29.01
CA ARG A 123 -3.90 29.83 30.44
C ARG A 123 -2.70 29.28 31.20
N THR A 124 -2.14 30.11 32.08
CA THR A 124 -0.99 29.76 32.90
C THR A 124 -1.36 28.75 34.00
N ILE A 125 -0.73 27.58 33.99
CA ILE A 125 -0.81 26.58 35.06
C ILE A 125 0.57 26.44 35.71
N SER A 126 0.62 26.44 37.03
CA SER A 126 1.87 26.23 37.77
C SER A 126 2.24 24.74 37.76
N PRO A 127 3.53 24.37 37.61
CA PRO A 127 3.94 22.97 37.64
C PRO A 127 3.68 22.30 38.99
N VAL A 128 3.48 23.06 40.07
CA VAL A 128 3.11 22.53 41.40
C VAL A 128 1.60 22.53 41.67
N ASP A 129 0.78 22.97 40.71
CA ASP A 129 -0.67 22.88 40.79
C ASP A 129 -1.13 21.47 40.40
N LEU A 130 -1.38 20.64 41.41
CA LEU A 130 -1.80 19.25 41.23
C LEU A 130 -3.31 19.09 41.01
N GLU A 131 -4.11 20.14 41.25
CA GLU A 131 -5.55 20.12 40.99
C GLU A 131 -5.80 20.31 39.50
N GLY A 132 -5.08 21.26 38.89
CA GLY A 132 -5.12 21.53 37.45
C GLY A 132 -6.37 22.30 37.00
N GLN A 133 -6.55 22.35 35.68
CA GLN A 133 -7.67 23.03 35.03
C GLN A 133 -8.39 22.08 34.08
N THR A 134 -9.72 22.05 34.16
CA THR A 134 -10.57 21.35 33.20
C THR A 134 -10.81 22.23 31.97
N TYR A 135 -10.77 21.59 30.81
CA TYR A 135 -11.07 22.12 29.49
C TYR A 135 -12.15 21.27 28.85
N SER A 136 -12.98 21.87 28.01
CA SER A 136 -13.98 21.14 27.26
C SER A 136 -14.19 21.69 25.86
N ILE A 137 -14.66 20.82 24.97
CA ILE A 137 -15.14 21.20 23.63
C ILE A 137 -16.49 20.53 23.43
N THR A 138 -17.46 21.29 22.95
CA THR A 138 -18.82 20.83 22.63
C THR A 138 -19.06 20.87 21.13
N PHE A 139 -19.68 19.82 20.63
CA PHE A 139 -20.07 19.64 19.23
C PHE A 139 -21.58 19.41 19.13
N ALA A 140 -22.16 19.76 17.99
CA ALA A 140 -23.53 19.39 17.69
C ALA A 140 -23.61 17.90 17.34
N GLY A 141 -24.69 17.23 17.74
CA GLY A 141 -24.91 15.80 17.49
C GLY A 141 -24.24 14.88 18.52
N ASP A 142 -24.41 13.58 18.30
CA ASP A 142 -23.89 12.48 19.12
C ASP A 142 -22.50 12.07 18.60
N VAL A 143 -21.46 12.84 18.90
CA VAL A 143 -20.07 12.61 18.45
C VAL A 143 -19.43 11.52 19.31
N ALA A 144 -18.95 10.41 18.74
CA ALA A 144 -18.38 9.30 19.51
C ALA A 144 -17.02 9.65 20.17
N GLU A 145 -16.59 8.87 21.16
CA GLU A 145 -15.22 8.94 21.69
C GLU A 145 -14.23 8.29 20.72
N GLY A 146 -13.00 8.79 20.70
CA GLY A 146 -11.84 8.01 20.26
C GLY A 146 -10.56 8.81 20.41
N THR A 147 -9.64 8.84 19.44
CA THR A 147 -8.27 9.34 19.69
C THR A 147 -7.97 10.65 18.97
N VAL A 148 -7.45 11.63 19.71
CA VAL A 148 -7.00 12.93 19.21
C VAL A 148 -5.59 13.24 19.68
N ARG A 149 -4.91 14.17 19.00
CA ARG A 149 -3.59 14.67 19.43
C ARG A 149 -3.73 15.87 20.37
N ALA A 150 -2.91 15.88 21.43
CA ALA A 150 -2.78 16.98 22.37
C ALA A 150 -1.36 17.56 22.35
N LEU A 151 -1.23 18.89 22.41
CA LEU A 151 0.06 19.57 22.60
C LEU A 151 0.12 20.24 23.95
N VAL A 152 1.27 20.11 24.63
CA VAL A 152 1.57 20.84 25.87
C VAL A 152 2.92 21.52 25.72
N ASN A 153 2.92 22.84 25.92
CA ASN A 153 4.14 23.64 26.04
C ASN A 153 4.22 24.19 27.47
N GLY A 154 5.06 23.55 28.30
CA GLY A 154 5.54 24.13 29.56
C GLY A 154 6.97 24.66 29.43
N ALA A 155 7.75 24.11 28.50
CA ALA A 155 9.08 24.57 28.11
C ALA A 155 9.34 24.21 26.65
N GLU A 156 10.31 24.88 26.02
CA GLU A 156 10.80 24.50 24.70
C GLU A 156 11.61 23.18 24.79
N PRO A 157 11.30 22.16 23.96
CA PRO A 157 10.31 22.15 22.88
C PRO A 157 8.89 21.76 23.31
N THR A 158 7.89 22.22 22.55
CA THR A 158 6.51 21.69 22.60
C THR A 158 6.51 20.16 22.44
N ARG A 159 5.72 19.45 23.26
CA ARG A 159 5.53 17.99 23.15
C ARG A 159 4.10 17.67 22.71
N MET A 160 3.97 16.59 21.97
CA MET A 160 2.70 16.02 21.52
C MET A 160 2.48 14.66 22.18
N GLY A 161 1.22 14.30 22.40
CA GLY A 161 0.84 12.92 22.64
C GLY A 161 -0.63 12.65 22.28
N GLU A 162 -1.00 11.38 22.26
CA GLU A 162 -2.34 10.92 21.86
C GLU A 162 -3.21 10.69 23.09
N ILE A 163 -4.44 11.21 23.07
CA ILE A 163 -5.39 11.12 24.18
C ILE A 163 -6.80 10.85 23.67
N THR A 164 -7.65 10.27 24.51
CA THR A 164 -9.07 10.12 24.20
C THR A 164 -9.75 11.48 23.99
N GLY A 165 -10.63 11.62 23.00
CA GLY A 165 -11.30 12.86 22.62
C GLY A 165 -12.42 12.68 21.59
N PRO A 166 -12.85 13.76 20.91
CA PRO A 166 -13.93 13.71 19.91
C PRO A 166 -13.52 12.91 18.70
N CYS A 167 -14.34 11.92 18.36
CA CYS A 167 -14.08 10.86 17.41
C CYS A 167 -12.77 10.09 17.64
N ALA A 168 -12.84 8.78 17.44
CA ALA A 168 -11.88 8.16 16.55
C ALA A 168 -12.59 8.19 15.21
N GLY A 169 -11.92 8.60 14.13
CA GLY A 169 -12.43 8.13 12.84
C GLY A 169 -12.54 6.60 12.93
N TYR A 170 -13.67 6.03 12.52
CA TYR A 170 -13.71 4.60 12.23
C TYR A 170 -13.10 4.39 10.87
N GLU A 171 -12.82 3.16 10.50
CA GLU A 171 -12.45 2.84 9.13
C GLU A 171 -13.35 1.78 8.52
N ILE A 172 -13.61 1.96 7.23
CA ILE A 172 -14.05 0.90 6.35
C ILE A 172 -12.79 0.40 5.63
N ALA A 173 -12.43 -0.85 5.83
CA ALA A 173 -11.30 -1.49 5.17
C ALA A 173 -11.72 -2.85 4.60
N GLY A 174 -10.96 -3.29 3.61
CA GLY A 174 -11.14 -4.58 2.98
C GLY A 174 -10.10 -4.81 1.90
N THR A 175 -10.32 -5.86 1.14
CA THR A 175 -9.43 -6.33 0.08
C THR A 175 -10.23 -6.64 -1.17
N VAL A 176 -9.74 -6.20 -2.33
CA VAL A 176 -10.17 -6.74 -3.62
C VAL A 176 -9.23 -7.89 -3.96
N PHE A 177 -9.74 -9.07 -4.28
CA PHE A 177 -8.90 -10.28 -4.39
C PHE A 177 -9.33 -11.21 -5.54
N THR A 178 -8.37 -12.04 -5.96
CA THR A 178 -8.60 -13.19 -6.83
C THR A 178 -9.16 -14.35 -5.98
N ASP A 179 -10.37 -14.78 -6.29
CA ASP A 179 -11.06 -15.86 -5.59
C ASP A 179 -10.78 -17.18 -6.32
N ALA A 180 -9.87 -17.98 -5.76
CA ALA A 180 -9.39 -19.20 -6.40
C ALA A 180 -10.40 -20.35 -6.30
N ASN A 181 -11.19 -20.39 -5.22
CA ASN A 181 -12.09 -21.50 -4.89
C ASN A 181 -13.58 -21.20 -5.21
N GLU A 182 -13.89 -19.96 -5.63
CA GLU A 182 -15.21 -19.47 -6.06
C GLU A 182 -16.26 -19.37 -4.94
N ASP A 183 -15.85 -19.25 -3.67
CA ASP A 183 -16.79 -19.20 -2.54
C ASP A 183 -17.21 -17.78 -2.13
N GLY A 184 -16.57 -16.75 -2.71
CA GLY A 184 -16.84 -15.34 -2.44
C GLY A 184 -16.30 -14.85 -1.10
N LEU A 185 -15.52 -15.66 -0.38
CA LEU A 185 -14.89 -15.35 0.90
C LEU A 185 -13.39 -15.37 0.73
N ARG A 186 -12.70 -14.39 1.33
CA ARG A 186 -11.25 -14.29 1.22
C ARG A 186 -10.55 -15.34 2.09
N ASP A 187 -9.74 -16.19 1.46
CA ASP A 187 -8.75 -17.04 2.12
C ASP A 187 -7.32 -16.50 1.90
N PRO A 188 -6.65 -15.93 2.92
CA PRO A 188 -5.28 -15.42 2.79
C PRO A 188 -4.23 -16.46 2.36
N ALA A 189 -4.54 -17.76 2.42
CA ALA A 189 -3.63 -18.83 2.03
C ALA A 189 -3.67 -19.14 0.53
N THR A 190 -4.75 -18.78 -0.17
CA THR A 190 -4.94 -19.08 -1.60
C THR A 190 -5.32 -17.86 -2.43
N ASP A 191 -5.89 -16.84 -1.81
CA ASP A 191 -6.42 -15.68 -2.50
C ASP A 191 -5.44 -14.50 -2.43
N VAL A 192 -5.12 -13.99 -3.61
CA VAL A 192 -4.17 -12.90 -3.78
C VAL A 192 -4.91 -11.61 -4.06
N GLY A 193 -4.48 -10.52 -3.42
CA GLY A 193 -5.07 -9.21 -3.64
C GLY A 193 -4.82 -8.62 -5.03
N LEU A 194 -5.79 -7.86 -5.51
CA LEU A 194 -5.78 -7.15 -6.79
C LEU A 194 -5.49 -5.67 -6.56
N GLY A 195 -4.27 -5.27 -6.90
CA GLY A 195 -3.85 -3.87 -6.84
C GLY A 195 -4.39 -3.01 -7.99
N ASP A 196 -4.32 -1.69 -7.80
CA ASP A 196 -4.71 -0.68 -8.79
C ASP A 196 -6.22 -0.69 -9.15
N VAL A 197 -7.06 -1.28 -8.30
CA VAL A 197 -8.53 -1.22 -8.43
C VAL A 197 -9.06 0.00 -7.70
N ILE A 198 -9.86 0.82 -8.37
CA ILE A 198 -10.62 1.90 -7.75
C ILE A 198 -11.83 1.32 -7.04
N VAL A 199 -11.89 1.59 -5.73
CA VAL A 199 -13.02 1.35 -4.85
C VAL A 199 -13.68 2.69 -4.55
N GLU A 200 -15.00 2.73 -4.60
CA GLU A 200 -15.79 3.94 -4.37
C GLU A 200 -16.52 3.87 -3.04
N LEU A 201 -16.62 5.02 -2.37
CA LEU A 201 -17.48 5.19 -1.20
C LEU A 201 -18.66 6.09 -1.55
N ILE A 202 -19.86 5.61 -1.27
CA ILE A 202 -21.12 6.29 -1.54
C ILE A 202 -21.80 6.61 -0.20
N ASP A 203 -22.25 7.86 -0.06
CA ASP A 203 -23.11 8.33 1.02
C ASP A 203 -24.34 9.03 0.43
N ALA A 204 -25.53 8.68 0.91
CA ALA A 204 -26.81 9.21 0.43
C ALA A 204 -26.92 9.27 -1.12
N GLN A 205 -26.54 8.16 -1.78
CA GLN A 205 -26.53 7.97 -3.25
C GLN A 205 -25.53 8.83 -4.04
N ALA A 206 -24.68 9.61 -3.36
CA ALA A 206 -23.60 10.35 -3.99
C ALA A 206 -22.25 9.66 -3.70
N GLN A 207 -21.40 9.56 -4.72
CA GLN A 207 -20.00 9.18 -4.53
C GLN A 207 -19.30 10.31 -3.77
N VAL A 208 -18.81 10.00 -2.57
CA VAL A 208 -18.15 10.98 -1.68
C VAL A 208 -16.64 10.80 -1.63
N ASP A 209 -16.12 9.64 -2.04
CA ASP A 209 -14.68 9.37 -2.08
C ASP A 209 -14.34 8.17 -2.96
N THR A 210 -13.06 8.02 -3.27
CA THR A 210 -12.47 6.90 -3.98
C THR A 210 -11.08 6.60 -3.47
N VAL A 211 -10.73 5.32 -3.42
CA VAL A 211 -9.36 4.88 -3.11
C VAL A 211 -8.92 3.87 -4.15
N ARG A 212 -7.61 3.81 -4.40
CA ARG A 212 -6.98 2.81 -5.26
C ARG A 212 -6.38 1.73 -4.37
N THR A 213 -6.69 0.47 -4.62
CA THR A 213 -6.14 -0.64 -3.85
C THR A 213 -4.62 -0.67 -3.95
N ALA A 214 -3.97 -1.00 -2.83
CA ALA A 214 -2.54 -1.25 -2.78
C ALA A 214 -2.18 -2.55 -3.54
N ALA A 215 -0.89 -2.82 -3.75
CA ALA A 215 -0.44 -3.99 -4.49
C ALA A 215 -0.95 -5.33 -3.92
N ASP A 216 -1.23 -5.38 -2.61
CA ASP A 216 -1.81 -6.52 -1.90
C ASP A 216 -3.35 -6.53 -1.89
N GLY A 217 -3.98 -5.69 -2.73
CA GLY A 217 -5.43 -5.55 -2.85
C GLY A 217 -6.11 -4.76 -1.72
N SER A 218 -5.37 -4.34 -0.70
CA SER A 218 -5.97 -3.66 0.46
C SER A 218 -6.42 -2.24 0.14
N TYR A 219 -7.50 -1.81 0.79
CA TYR A 219 -8.00 -0.45 0.74
C TYR A 219 -8.58 -0.01 2.07
N ARG A 220 -8.69 1.32 2.29
CA ARG A 220 -9.29 1.89 3.50
C ARG A 220 -9.95 3.24 3.27
N PHE A 221 -11.03 3.50 4.00
CA PHE A 221 -11.72 4.79 4.09
C PHE A 221 -11.92 5.17 5.57
N PRO A 222 -11.13 6.12 6.09
CA PRO A 222 -11.37 6.70 7.41
C PRO A 222 -12.68 7.51 7.39
N ARG A 223 -13.66 7.17 8.22
CA ARG A 223 -14.99 7.79 8.22
C ARG A 223 -15.62 7.92 9.61
N PRO A 224 -16.46 8.96 9.82
CA PRO A 224 -17.33 9.03 10.99
C PRO A 224 -18.32 7.86 10.99
N ALA A 225 -18.86 7.53 12.17
CA ALA A 225 -19.96 6.58 12.30
C ALA A 225 -21.11 6.94 11.34
N GLY A 226 -21.69 5.95 10.69
CA GLY A 226 -22.71 6.16 9.68
C GLY A 226 -22.93 4.94 8.80
N THR A 227 -23.86 5.05 7.86
CA THR A 227 -24.13 4.02 6.85
C THR A 227 -23.62 4.51 5.51
N TYR A 228 -22.79 3.70 4.87
CA TYR A 228 -22.18 3.97 3.57
C TYR A 228 -22.41 2.77 2.65
N THR A 229 -22.24 2.96 1.34
CA THR A 229 -22.11 1.86 0.39
C THR A 229 -20.71 1.88 -0.21
N VAL A 230 -19.99 0.77 -0.10
CA VAL A 230 -18.74 0.57 -0.82
C VAL A 230 -19.04 -0.12 -2.14
N ARG A 231 -18.45 0.36 -3.24
CA ARG A 231 -18.72 -0.13 -4.58
C ARG A 231 -17.46 -0.33 -5.41
N ILE A 232 -17.49 -1.34 -6.26
CA ILE A 232 -16.56 -1.51 -7.39
C ILE A 232 -17.31 -1.22 -8.70
N ASP A 233 -16.93 -0.14 -9.39
CA ASP A 233 -17.33 0.08 -10.79
C ASP A 233 -16.29 -0.58 -11.72
N THR A 234 -16.68 -1.64 -12.42
CA THR A 234 -15.78 -2.41 -13.30
C THR A 234 -15.64 -1.81 -14.71
N VAL A 235 -16.30 -0.68 -14.99
CA VAL A 235 -16.24 -0.02 -16.31
C VAL A 235 -15.68 1.40 -16.20
N GLY A 236 -15.93 2.06 -15.08
CA GLY A 236 -15.32 3.35 -14.75
C GLY A 236 -13.78 3.29 -14.69
N TYR A 237 -13.14 4.46 -14.66
CA TYR A 237 -11.70 4.64 -14.40
C TYR A 237 -10.76 3.96 -15.40
N ALA A 238 -10.66 4.54 -16.60
CA ALA A 238 -9.82 4.04 -17.69
C ALA A 238 -8.30 4.01 -17.39
N ASP A 239 -7.85 4.65 -16.31
CA ASP A 239 -6.45 4.75 -15.85
C ASP A 239 -6.17 3.91 -14.59
N ALA A 240 -6.99 2.88 -14.38
CA ALA A 240 -6.89 1.91 -13.29
C ALA A 240 -7.17 0.49 -13.81
N PHE A 241 -7.07 -0.52 -12.94
CA PHE A 241 -7.34 -1.91 -13.30
C PHE A 241 -8.82 -2.23 -13.55
N ASN A 242 -9.75 -1.34 -13.17
CA ASN A 242 -11.19 -1.54 -13.25
C ASN A 242 -11.69 -2.05 -14.62
N PRO A 243 -11.31 -1.48 -15.78
CA PRO A 243 -11.76 -1.99 -17.08
C PRO A 243 -11.24 -3.41 -17.39
N SER A 244 -10.02 -3.73 -16.93
CA SER A 244 -9.46 -5.09 -17.03
C SER A 244 -10.24 -6.07 -16.16
N LEU A 245 -10.65 -5.63 -14.97
CA LEU A 245 -11.54 -6.37 -14.07
C LEU A 245 -12.89 -6.65 -14.76
N GLY A 246 -13.49 -5.65 -15.40
CA GLY A 246 -14.75 -5.82 -16.15
C GLY A 246 -14.65 -6.65 -17.44
N TYR A 247 -13.44 -6.85 -17.97
CA TYR A 247 -13.19 -7.65 -19.18
C TYR A 247 -12.87 -9.12 -18.86
N GLY A 248 -11.93 -9.36 -17.94
CA GLY A 248 -11.32 -10.67 -17.72
C GLY A 248 -11.73 -11.36 -16.41
N PHE A 249 -12.57 -10.73 -15.59
CA PHE A 249 -12.92 -11.25 -14.27
C PHE A 249 -14.42 -11.20 -14.03
N LEU A 250 -14.92 -12.17 -13.28
CA LEU A 250 -16.32 -12.30 -12.87
C LEU A 250 -16.41 -12.14 -11.35
N PRO A 251 -17.33 -11.31 -10.84
CA PRO A 251 -17.48 -11.14 -9.40
C PRO A 251 -18.00 -12.41 -8.75
N THR A 252 -17.36 -12.82 -7.65
CA THR A 252 -17.82 -13.92 -6.78
C THR A 252 -18.49 -13.40 -5.51
N SER A 253 -18.35 -12.09 -5.22
CA SER A 253 -19.13 -11.37 -4.21
C SER A 253 -19.93 -10.21 -4.83
N PRO A 254 -20.90 -9.60 -4.11
CA PRO A 254 -21.62 -8.42 -4.61
C PRO A 254 -20.68 -7.24 -4.90
N LEU A 255 -20.89 -6.53 -6.01
CA LEU A 255 -20.11 -5.33 -6.37
C LEU A 255 -20.47 -4.08 -5.54
N GLU A 256 -21.52 -4.15 -4.71
CA GLU A 256 -21.95 -3.10 -3.80
C GLU A 256 -22.26 -3.71 -2.43
N LEU A 257 -21.67 -3.14 -1.37
CA LEU A 257 -21.87 -3.57 0.01
C LEU A 257 -22.30 -2.36 0.85
N GLU A 258 -23.48 -2.44 1.46
CA GLU A 258 -23.91 -1.47 2.46
C GLU A 258 -23.24 -1.81 3.81
N VAL A 259 -22.57 -0.82 4.39
CA VAL A 259 -21.80 -0.96 5.63
C VAL A 259 -22.25 0.10 6.61
N THR A 260 -22.56 -0.32 7.85
CA THR A 260 -22.84 0.61 8.95
C THR A 260 -21.67 0.56 9.92
N ILE A 261 -20.97 1.69 10.07
CA ILE A 261 -19.79 1.82 10.92
C ILE A 261 -20.09 2.65 12.17
N GLY A 262 -19.37 2.33 13.23
CA GLY A 262 -19.49 2.87 14.58
C GLY A 262 -18.61 2.08 15.56
N PRO A 263 -18.22 0.85 15.20
CA PRO A 263 -16.83 0.37 15.20
C PRO A 263 -16.27 0.31 13.75
N ASP A 264 -15.00 -0.04 13.61
CA ASP A 264 -14.40 -0.31 12.30
C ASP A 264 -15.09 -1.48 11.60
N ALA A 265 -15.16 -1.42 10.27
CA ALA A 265 -15.59 -2.51 9.40
C ALA A 265 -14.39 -2.95 8.54
N LEU A 266 -13.77 -4.08 8.89
CA LEU A 266 -12.45 -4.47 8.37
C LEU A 266 -12.47 -5.59 7.31
N ASP A 267 -13.63 -6.19 7.04
CA ASP A 267 -13.81 -7.34 6.14
C ASP A 267 -14.77 -6.99 4.99
N VAL A 268 -14.66 -5.78 4.44
CA VAL A 268 -15.50 -5.30 3.33
C VAL A 268 -14.87 -5.73 2.01
N ASP A 269 -14.87 -7.03 1.74
CA ASP A 269 -14.06 -7.60 0.66
C ASP A 269 -14.83 -7.79 -0.66
N PHE A 270 -14.10 -7.73 -1.78
CA PHE A 270 -14.62 -7.98 -3.13
C PHE A 270 -13.83 -9.09 -3.84
N GLY A 271 -14.48 -10.24 -4.03
CA GLY A 271 -13.90 -11.41 -4.67
C GLY A 271 -14.18 -11.45 -6.17
N PHE A 272 -13.17 -11.85 -6.94
CA PHE A 272 -13.26 -12.00 -8.38
C PHE A 272 -12.57 -13.28 -8.85
N ILE A 273 -13.26 -14.07 -9.67
CA ILE A 273 -12.64 -15.17 -10.42
C ILE A 273 -12.23 -14.70 -11.82
N VAL A 274 -11.14 -15.26 -12.35
CA VAL A 274 -10.74 -15.10 -13.75
C VAL A 274 -11.72 -15.80 -14.69
N ASP A 275 -12.21 -15.09 -15.72
CA ASP A 275 -12.92 -15.69 -16.86
C ASP A 275 -11.93 -16.38 -17.80
N ALA A 276 -11.33 -17.46 -17.30
CA ALA A 276 -10.21 -18.13 -17.95
C ALA A 276 -10.59 -18.72 -19.31
N ASP A 277 -11.86 -19.09 -19.50
CA ASP A 277 -12.35 -19.64 -20.75
C ASP A 277 -12.47 -18.55 -21.82
N GLN A 278 -12.98 -17.36 -21.46
CA GLN A 278 -13.03 -16.22 -22.37
C GLN A 278 -11.63 -15.73 -22.74
N ILE A 279 -10.74 -15.57 -21.76
CA ILE A 279 -9.36 -15.10 -22.01
C ILE A 279 -8.57 -16.11 -22.86
N ALA A 280 -8.70 -17.41 -22.57
CA ALA A 280 -8.07 -18.45 -23.38
C ALA A 280 -8.57 -18.41 -24.83
N GLN A 281 -9.87 -18.27 -25.04
CA GLN A 281 -10.45 -18.13 -26.37
C GLN A 281 -9.92 -16.87 -27.09
N ASP A 282 -9.83 -15.74 -26.39
CA ASP A 282 -9.31 -14.49 -26.96
C ASP A 282 -7.81 -14.56 -27.29
N LEU A 283 -7.03 -15.35 -26.56
CA LEU A 283 -5.64 -15.68 -26.91
C LEU A 283 -5.58 -16.57 -28.16
N GLU A 284 -6.41 -17.60 -28.25
CA GLU A 284 -6.48 -18.51 -29.40
C GLU A 284 -6.95 -17.81 -30.70
N ASP A 285 -7.84 -16.82 -30.56
CA ASP A 285 -8.37 -16.02 -31.67
C ASP A 285 -7.49 -14.81 -32.04
N ASP A 286 -6.29 -14.67 -31.45
CA ASP A 286 -5.37 -13.54 -31.61
C ASP A 286 -5.99 -12.16 -31.25
N ILE A 287 -7.04 -12.14 -30.41
CA ILE A 287 -7.64 -10.91 -29.87
C ILE A 287 -6.73 -10.33 -28.79
N ILE A 288 -6.17 -11.19 -27.92
CA ILE A 288 -5.11 -10.85 -26.98
C ILE A 288 -3.79 -11.38 -27.55
N PRO A 289 -2.84 -10.51 -27.95
CA PRO A 289 -1.56 -10.99 -28.45
C PRO A 289 -0.69 -11.50 -27.29
N THR A 290 -0.01 -12.62 -27.51
CA THR A 290 1.01 -13.16 -26.61
C THR A 290 2.35 -13.34 -27.34
N ALA A 291 3.45 -13.00 -26.66
CA ALA A 291 4.83 -13.31 -27.02
C ALA A 291 5.42 -14.41 -26.12
N GLY A 292 4.57 -15.12 -25.36
CA GLY A 292 4.98 -16.14 -24.40
C GLY A 292 5.71 -17.31 -25.05
N GLU A 293 6.87 -17.65 -24.50
CA GLU A 293 7.69 -18.78 -24.92
C GLU A 293 7.23 -20.09 -24.25
N GLY A 294 7.35 -21.20 -24.97
CA GLY A 294 6.89 -22.50 -24.50
C GLY A 294 7.92 -23.31 -23.70
N SER A 295 7.49 -24.48 -23.23
CA SER A 295 8.31 -25.39 -22.40
C SER A 295 9.67 -25.73 -23.02
N ILE A 296 9.77 -25.87 -24.35
CA ILE A 296 11.04 -26.22 -25.03
C ILE A 296 12.06 -25.09 -24.88
N PHE A 297 11.65 -23.85 -25.11
CA PHE A 297 12.50 -22.68 -24.97
C PHE A 297 13.04 -22.58 -23.55
N TRP A 298 12.16 -22.65 -22.54
CA TRP A 298 12.55 -22.47 -21.15
C TRP A 298 13.42 -23.61 -20.60
N LYS A 299 13.16 -24.86 -21.02
CA LYS A 299 14.07 -25.98 -20.72
C LYS A 299 15.47 -25.72 -21.25
N GLN A 300 15.59 -25.19 -22.47
CA GLN A 300 16.89 -24.88 -23.06
C GLN A 300 17.59 -23.74 -22.29
N GLN A 301 16.87 -22.67 -21.93
CA GLN A 301 17.47 -21.55 -21.18
C GLN A 301 17.97 -22.00 -19.80
N LEU A 302 17.18 -22.76 -19.04
CA LEU A 302 17.58 -23.31 -17.73
C LEU A 302 18.79 -24.27 -17.85
N GLN A 303 18.76 -25.18 -18.81
CA GLN A 303 19.85 -26.15 -19.01
C GLN A 303 21.18 -25.47 -19.36
N VAL A 304 21.15 -24.43 -20.20
CA VAL A 304 22.37 -23.71 -20.58
C VAL A 304 22.88 -22.84 -19.43
N ALA A 305 21.98 -22.21 -18.66
CA ALA A 305 22.37 -21.45 -17.47
C ALA A 305 23.09 -22.33 -16.43
N GLU A 306 22.49 -23.47 -16.08
CA GLU A 306 23.07 -24.48 -15.17
C GLU A 306 24.44 -24.99 -15.64
N TYR A 307 24.59 -25.24 -16.95
CA TYR A 307 25.86 -25.67 -17.52
C TYR A 307 26.95 -24.62 -17.34
N LEU A 308 26.64 -23.35 -17.61
CA LEU A 308 27.60 -22.24 -17.56
C LEU A 308 28.05 -21.88 -16.14
N GLU A 309 27.26 -22.20 -15.13
CA GLU A 309 27.67 -22.03 -13.72
C GLU A 309 28.79 -22.98 -13.32
N HIS A 310 28.74 -24.21 -13.85
CA HIS A 310 29.65 -25.28 -13.48
C HIS A 310 30.81 -25.45 -14.48
N ARG A 311 30.75 -24.80 -15.64
CA ARG A 311 31.72 -24.96 -16.75
C ARG A 311 32.08 -23.60 -17.34
N PHE A 312 33.38 -23.33 -17.40
CA PHE A 312 33.93 -22.18 -18.14
C PHE A 312 34.22 -22.52 -19.62
N GLU A 313 33.28 -23.22 -20.27
CA GLU A 313 33.39 -23.67 -21.67
C GLU A 313 32.22 -23.13 -22.49
N ASP A 314 32.42 -22.95 -23.80
CA ASP A 314 31.34 -22.54 -24.70
C ASP A 314 30.23 -23.61 -24.69
N PRO A 315 28.97 -23.23 -24.46
CA PRO A 315 27.88 -24.19 -24.37
C PRO A 315 27.60 -24.83 -25.73
N PRO A 316 26.98 -26.03 -25.77
CA PRO A 316 26.52 -26.62 -27.03
C PRO A 316 25.59 -25.65 -27.79
N ILE A 317 25.49 -25.84 -29.12
CA ILE A 317 24.92 -24.97 -30.16
C ILE A 317 23.43 -24.59 -29.94
N PHE A 318 23.11 -23.89 -28.85
CA PHE A 318 21.80 -23.32 -28.57
C PHE A 318 21.95 -21.81 -28.41
N LYS A 319 20.97 -21.06 -28.92
CA LYS A 319 20.96 -19.61 -28.76
C LYS A 319 20.56 -19.28 -27.33
N LEU A 320 21.51 -18.73 -26.57
CA LEU A 320 21.27 -18.22 -25.22
C LEU A 320 20.66 -16.82 -25.31
N TYR A 321 19.49 -16.64 -24.72
CA TYR A 321 18.84 -15.35 -24.59
C TYR A 321 19.10 -14.73 -23.22
N TYR A 322 19.24 -15.56 -22.18
CA TYR A 322 19.43 -15.12 -20.80
C TYR A 322 20.62 -15.85 -20.16
N GLY A 323 21.64 -15.10 -19.70
CA GLY A 323 22.78 -15.67 -18.99
C GLY A 323 22.46 -16.06 -17.53
N PRO A 324 23.35 -16.82 -16.85
CA PRO A 324 23.09 -17.35 -15.49
C PRO A 324 22.67 -16.29 -14.47
N VAL A 325 23.37 -15.15 -14.44
CA VAL A 325 23.04 -14.02 -13.53
C VAL A 325 21.61 -13.53 -13.72
N LYS A 326 21.12 -13.46 -14.97
CA LYS A 326 19.75 -13.01 -15.25
C LYS A 326 18.73 -14.10 -14.90
N MET A 327 19.06 -15.37 -15.14
CA MET A 327 18.21 -16.49 -14.74
C MET A 327 18.07 -16.60 -13.22
N HIS A 328 19.13 -16.34 -12.43
CA HIS A 328 19.02 -16.30 -10.97
C HIS A 328 18.09 -15.18 -10.52
N LEU A 329 18.17 -13.99 -11.13
CA LEU A 329 17.24 -12.90 -10.84
C LEU A 329 15.79 -13.30 -11.16
N PHE A 330 15.57 -14.03 -12.25
CA PHE A 330 14.25 -14.58 -12.56
C PHE A 330 13.76 -15.54 -11.48
N MET A 331 14.57 -16.51 -11.06
CA MET A 331 14.18 -17.46 -10.02
C MET A 331 13.93 -16.78 -8.68
N ASP A 332 14.75 -15.78 -8.32
CA ASP A 332 14.55 -15.02 -7.08
C ASP A 332 13.25 -14.21 -7.11
N VAL A 333 12.90 -13.60 -8.24
CA VAL A 333 11.60 -12.93 -8.39
C VAL A 333 10.46 -13.94 -8.30
N ILE A 334 10.53 -15.05 -9.05
CA ILE A 334 9.49 -16.08 -9.08
C ILE A 334 9.17 -16.63 -7.70
N ARG A 335 10.19 -16.91 -6.88
CA ARG A 335 10.02 -17.40 -5.50
C ARG A 335 9.18 -16.48 -4.60
N HIS A 336 9.09 -15.20 -4.95
CA HIS A 336 8.36 -14.18 -4.19
C HIS A 336 7.18 -13.58 -4.98
N LEU A 337 6.82 -14.16 -6.13
CA LEU A 337 5.60 -13.77 -6.81
C LEU A 337 4.41 -14.26 -5.98
N TYR A 338 3.51 -13.33 -5.67
CA TYR A 338 2.19 -13.55 -5.08
C TYR A 338 2.13 -14.45 -3.83
N LEU A 339 1.95 -15.77 -3.98
CA LEU A 339 1.87 -16.71 -2.86
C LEU A 339 3.24 -17.33 -2.55
N ALA A 340 3.43 -17.74 -1.29
CA ALA A 340 4.71 -18.29 -0.85
C ALA A 340 5.02 -19.64 -1.54
N ASP A 341 5.83 -19.56 -2.59
CA ASP A 341 6.61 -20.60 -3.28
C ASP A 341 5.88 -21.94 -3.51
N PRO A 342 5.05 -22.06 -4.57
CA PRO A 342 4.52 -23.35 -4.99
C PRO A 342 5.62 -24.32 -5.53
N TYR A 343 6.86 -23.85 -5.69
CA TYR A 343 7.94 -24.59 -6.32
C TYR A 343 8.97 -25.19 -5.34
N VAL A 344 9.07 -24.61 -4.13
CA VAL A 344 10.09 -24.92 -3.10
C VAL A 344 11.49 -24.86 -3.74
N PHE A 345 11.94 -23.65 -4.07
CA PHE A 345 13.26 -23.44 -4.65
C PHE A 345 14.33 -23.22 -3.58
N ASP A 346 15.25 -24.17 -3.45
CA ASP A 346 16.40 -24.05 -2.56
C ASP A 346 17.47 -23.13 -3.20
N PRO A 347 18.02 -22.16 -2.45
CA PRO A 347 19.15 -21.38 -2.94
C PRO A 347 20.31 -22.31 -3.30
N GLU A 348 20.90 -22.12 -4.49
CA GLU A 348 21.97 -22.92 -5.11
C GLU A 348 21.49 -24.12 -5.95
N THR A 349 20.22 -24.54 -5.87
CA THR A 349 19.67 -25.64 -6.69
C THR A 349 18.42 -25.27 -7.47
N GLU A 350 18.05 -23.98 -7.49
CA GLU A 350 16.81 -23.50 -8.09
C GLU A 350 16.70 -23.84 -9.58
N PHE A 351 17.81 -23.81 -10.33
CA PHE A 351 17.81 -24.15 -11.76
C PHE A 351 17.57 -25.64 -11.98
N LEU A 352 18.15 -26.50 -11.15
CA LEU A 352 17.95 -27.95 -11.22
C LEU A 352 16.49 -28.30 -10.89
N GLU A 353 15.91 -27.63 -9.92
CA GLU A 353 14.52 -27.82 -9.49
C GLU A 353 13.53 -27.31 -10.54
N ALA A 354 13.71 -26.08 -11.03
CA ALA A 354 12.92 -25.54 -12.12
C ALA A 354 13.02 -26.41 -13.39
N PHE A 355 14.24 -26.85 -13.73
CA PHE A 355 14.46 -27.76 -14.85
C PHE A 355 13.80 -29.12 -14.62
N ALA A 356 13.81 -29.65 -13.39
CA ALA A 356 13.13 -30.88 -13.05
C ALA A 356 11.61 -30.78 -13.22
N ILE A 357 11.00 -29.65 -12.83
CA ILE A 357 9.57 -29.37 -13.07
C ILE A 357 9.27 -29.39 -14.57
N LEU A 358 10.06 -28.67 -15.39
CA LEU A 358 9.77 -28.59 -16.83
C LEU A 358 10.07 -29.88 -17.61
N ARG A 359 11.04 -30.68 -17.15
CA ARG A 359 11.49 -31.91 -17.84
C ARG A 359 10.63 -33.12 -17.48
N THR A 360 10.13 -33.21 -16.27
CA THR A 360 9.40 -34.39 -15.79
C THR A 360 8.01 -34.42 -16.41
N PRO A 361 7.61 -35.50 -17.10
CA PRO A 361 6.23 -35.64 -17.57
C PRO A 361 5.29 -35.65 -16.37
N PRO A 362 4.29 -34.75 -16.32
CA PRO A 362 3.38 -34.68 -15.18
C PRO A 362 2.46 -35.91 -15.16
N VAL A 363 2.13 -36.38 -13.96
CA VAL A 363 1.29 -37.57 -13.77
C VAL A 363 -0.17 -37.25 -13.47
N ASN A 364 -0.47 -36.00 -13.12
CA ASN A 364 -1.81 -35.48 -12.85
C ASN A 364 -1.95 -34.03 -13.36
N GLU A 365 -3.16 -33.48 -13.31
CA GLU A 365 -3.43 -32.11 -13.78
C GLU A 365 -2.79 -31.02 -12.92
N VAL A 366 -2.61 -31.29 -11.62
CA VAL A 366 -1.98 -30.35 -10.68
C VAL A 366 -0.49 -30.17 -11.02
N GLU A 367 0.21 -31.25 -11.35
CA GLU A 367 1.60 -31.19 -11.82
C GLU A 367 1.72 -30.54 -13.20
N GLU A 368 0.77 -30.76 -14.12
CA GLU A 368 0.77 -30.04 -15.40
C GLU A 368 0.49 -28.55 -15.17
N LEU A 369 -0.41 -28.18 -14.26
CA LEU A 369 -0.69 -26.78 -13.92
C LEU A 369 0.55 -26.11 -13.34
N ARG A 370 1.21 -26.77 -12.37
CA ARG A 370 2.48 -26.31 -11.80
C ARG A 370 3.54 -26.07 -12.87
N LYS A 371 3.61 -26.95 -13.88
CA LYS A 371 4.53 -26.78 -15.01
C LYS A 371 4.16 -25.60 -15.91
N GLN A 372 2.87 -25.43 -16.24
CA GLN A 372 2.41 -24.32 -17.09
C GLN A 372 2.57 -22.97 -16.39
N LEU A 373 2.30 -22.90 -15.09
CA LEU A 373 2.50 -21.70 -14.28
C LEU A 373 3.97 -21.27 -14.26
N LEU A 374 4.91 -22.18 -13.98
CA LEU A 374 6.33 -21.87 -14.00
C LEU A 374 6.79 -21.31 -15.36
N ILE A 375 6.22 -21.82 -16.47
CA ILE A 375 6.50 -21.29 -17.81
C ILE A 375 5.94 -19.87 -17.96
N SER A 376 4.71 -19.62 -17.51
CA SER A 376 4.08 -18.30 -17.58
C SER A 376 4.76 -17.27 -16.68
N GLU A 377 5.26 -17.67 -15.51
CA GLU A 377 6.05 -16.83 -14.61
C GLU A 377 7.42 -16.50 -15.21
N LEU A 378 8.10 -17.48 -15.82
CA LEU A 378 9.32 -17.26 -16.59
C LEU A 378 9.09 -16.27 -17.74
N ASN A 379 7.95 -16.38 -18.43
CA ASN A 379 7.52 -15.42 -19.42
C ASN A 379 7.33 -14.02 -18.78
N TYR A 380 6.61 -13.92 -17.67
CA TYR A 380 6.35 -12.67 -16.96
C TYR A 380 7.63 -11.95 -16.52
N VAL A 381 8.54 -12.64 -15.82
CA VAL A 381 9.80 -12.02 -15.33
C VAL A 381 10.79 -11.70 -16.45
N SER A 382 10.56 -12.20 -17.66
CA SER A 382 11.36 -11.91 -18.85
C SER A 382 10.73 -10.90 -19.80
N ASP A 383 9.66 -10.22 -19.38
CA ASP A 383 8.87 -9.28 -20.19
C ASP A 383 8.23 -9.93 -21.44
N GLN A 384 7.90 -11.22 -21.35
CA GLN A 384 7.17 -12.00 -22.35
C GLN A 384 5.76 -12.37 -21.84
N GLY A 385 4.98 -13.11 -22.63
CA GLY A 385 3.60 -13.49 -22.31
C GLY A 385 2.61 -12.52 -22.96
N ILE A 386 1.55 -12.13 -22.26
CA ILE A 386 0.55 -11.20 -22.81
C ILE A 386 1.18 -9.84 -23.09
N VAL A 387 0.99 -9.33 -24.30
CA VAL A 387 1.53 -8.03 -24.73
C VAL A 387 0.41 -7.09 -25.19
N GLY A 388 0.77 -5.84 -25.48
CA GLY A 388 -0.18 -4.84 -25.96
C GLY A 388 -1.06 -4.27 -24.85
N PRO A 389 -2.26 -3.75 -25.18
CA PRO A 389 -3.13 -3.08 -24.21
C PRO A 389 -3.53 -3.95 -23.00
N GLN A 390 -3.54 -5.27 -23.17
CA GLN A 390 -3.95 -6.24 -22.16
C GLN A 390 -2.78 -6.79 -21.32
N ALA A 391 -1.55 -6.29 -21.49
CA ALA A 391 -0.37 -6.77 -20.76
C ALA A 391 -0.56 -6.74 -19.22
N ALA A 392 -1.35 -5.79 -18.72
CA ALA A 392 -1.69 -5.68 -17.30
C ALA A 392 -2.49 -6.88 -16.75
N LEU A 393 -3.08 -7.73 -17.59
CA LEU A 393 -3.77 -8.94 -17.14
C LEU A 393 -2.81 -9.99 -16.58
N LEU A 394 -1.59 -10.12 -17.14
CA LEU A 394 -0.74 -11.28 -16.87
C LEU A 394 -0.43 -11.47 -15.38
N GLY A 395 -0.12 -10.40 -14.66
CA GLY A 395 0.16 -10.48 -13.21
C GLY A 395 -1.03 -11.03 -12.41
N PRO A 396 -2.20 -10.39 -12.47
CA PRO A 396 -3.44 -10.91 -11.87
C PRO A 396 -3.84 -12.33 -12.29
N LEU A 397 -3.56 -12.73 -13.53
CA LEU A 397 -3.80 -14.11 -13.98
C LEU A 397 -2.86 -15.09 -13.27
N LEU A 398 -1.56 -14.77 -13.15
CA LEU A 398 -0.59 -15.58 -12.41
C LEU A 398 -0.99 -15.70 -10.94
N ALA A 399 -1.37 -14.58 -10.31
CA ALA A 399 -1.85 -14.55 -8.93
C ALA A 399 -3.02 -15.52 -8.69
N TRP A 400 -4.03 -15.48 -9.57
CA TRP A 400 -5.16 -16.43 -9.53
C TRP A 400 -4.70 -17.88 -9.76
N GLY A 401 -3.80 -18.10 -10.71
CA GLY A 401 -3.30 -19.43 -11.04
C GLY A 401 -2.51 -20.09 -9.91
N GLU A 402 -1.67 -19.32 -9.20
CA GLU A 402 -1.00 -19.75 -7.98
C GLU A 402 -2.03 -20.10 -6.89
N GLY A 403 -3.09 -19.30 -6.74
CA GLY A 403 -4.19 -19.61 -5.82
C GLY A 403 -4.90 -20.92 -6.12
N VAL A 404 -5.21 -21.16 -7.40
CA VAL A 404 -5.81 -22.43 -7.87
C VAL A 404 -4.88 -23.61 -7.59
N LEU A 405 -3.57 -23.44 -7.79
CA LEU A 405 -2.59 -24.48 -7.47
C LEU A 405 -2.50 -24.73 -5.96
N ALA A 406 -2.48 -23.67 -5.15
CA ALA A 406 -2.43 -23.76 -3.70
C ALA A 406 -3.67 -24.47 -3.13
N ASP A 407 -4.87 -24.08 -3.57
CA ASP A 407 -6.13 -24.73 -3.18
C ASP A 407 -6.14 -26.22 -3.57
N ALA A 408 -5.73 -26.54 -4.80
CA ALA A 408 -5.67 -27.93 -5.27
C ALA A 408 -4.72 -28.80 -4.43
N LEU A 409 -3.57 -28.25 -4.01
CA LEU A 409 -2.61 -28.92 -3.13
C LEU A 409 -3.14 -29.12 -1.70
N GLN A 410 -3.99 -28.21 -1.21
CA GLN A 410 -4.64 -28.33 0.09
C GLN A 410 -5.78 -29.37 0.09
N GLN A 411 -6.62 -29.38 -0.95
CA GLN A 411 -7.83 -30.22 -1.01
C GLN A 411 -7.54 -31.69 -1.32
N ASN A 412 -6.53 -32.00 -2.14
CA ASN A 412 -6.29 -33.35 -2.64
C ASN A 412 -4.79 -33.66 -2.72
N GLY A 413 -4.24 -34.40 -1.75
CA GLY A 413 -2.93 -35.03 -1.93
C GLY A 413 -2.83 -35.79 -3.26
N ALA A 414 -2.29 -35.13 -4.29
CA ALA A 414 -1.76 -35.57 -5.58
C ALA A 414 -2.44 -36.71 -6.39
N THR A 415 -3.72 -37.07 -6.18
CA THR A 415 -4.22 -38.40 -6.64
C THR A 415 -5.32 -38.45 -7.69
N ALA A 416 -5.78 -37.32 -8.26
CA ALA A 416 -6.70 -37.37 -9.40
C ALA A 416 -5.96 -37.67 -10.72
N PRO A 417 -6.38 -38.68 -11.53
CA PRO A 417 -5.75 -38.98 -12.82
C PRO A 417 -6.01 -37.85 -13.85
N LEU A 418 -5.06 -37.66 -14.80
CA LEU A 418 -5.18 -36.74 -15.94
C LEU A 418 -6.50 -36.95 -16.71
N GLN A 419 -7.50 -36.12 -16.44
CA GLN A 419 -8.72 -35.96 -17.24
C GLN A 419 -9.07 -34.49 -17.20
N LYS A 420 -9.01 -33.78 -18.35
CA LYS A 420 -9.35 -32.34 -18.49
C LYS A 420 -10.62 -32.01 -17.70
N ALA A 421 -10.46 -31.61 -16.44
CA ALA A 421 -11.56 -31.40 -15.52
C ALA A 421 -12.23 -30.06 -15.82
N THR A 422 -13.54 -29.96 -15.61
CA THR A 422 -14.30 -28.71 -15.79
C THR A 422 -14.17 -27.74 -14.61
N GLY A 423 -13.25 -28.00 -13.68
CA GLY A 423 -13.03 -27.21 -12.45
C GLY A 423 -11.91 -26.17 -12.58
N PRO A 424 -11.56 -25.48 -11.48
CA PRO A 424 -10.55 -24.40 -11.47
C PRO A 424 -9.22 -24.79 -12.11
N VAL A 425 -8.67 -25.96 -11.76
CA VAL A 425 -7.39 -26.47 -12.32
C VAL A 425 -7.45 -26.62 -13.84
N GLY A 426 -8.53 -27.18 -14.38
CA GLY A 426 -8.66 -27.40 -15.82
C GLY A 426 -8.85 -26.10 -16.60
N ARG A 427 -9.53 -25.10 -16.02
CA ARG A 427 -9.63 -23.76 -16.61
C ARG A 427 -8.29 -23.03 -16.59
N ALA A 428 -7.56 -23.11 -15.47
CA ALA A 428 -6.22 -22.54 -15.34
C ALA A 428 -5.26 -23.17 -16.36
N LEU A 429 -5.31 -24.50 -16.52
CA LEU A 429 -4.53 -25.20 -17.54
C LEU A 429 -4.77 -24.66 -18.94
N ARG A 430 -6.03 -24.54 -19.37
CA ARG A 430 -6.36 -24.00 -20.70
C ARG A 430 -5.80 -22.59 -20.89
N LEU A 431 -5.95 -21.74 -19.90
CA LEU A 431 -5.45 -20.37 -19.94
C LEU A 431 -3.93 -20.31 -20.09
N PHE A 432 -3.18 -20.97 -19.21
CA PHE A 432 -1.71 -20.89 -19.23
C PHE A 432 -1.11 -21.64 -20.43
N GLU A 433 -1.74 -22.73 -20.88
CA GLU A 433 -1.39 -23.34 -22.18
C GLU A 433 -1.50 -22.31 -23.31
N ALA A 434 -2.60 -21.55 -23.40
CA ALA A 434 -2.78 -20.52 -24.42
C ALA A 434 -1.74 -19.39 -24.30
N ILE A 435 -1.47 -18.88 -23.09
CA ILE A 435 -0.46 -17.85 -22.85
C ILE A 435 0.93 -18.30 -23.35
N ASN A 436 1.28 -19.56 -23.13
CA ASN A 436 2.62 -20.12 -23.37
C ASN A 436 2.87 -20.57 -24.82
N THR A 437 2.05 -20.15 -25.79
CA THR A 437 2.14 -20.59 -27.20
C THR A 437 2.54 -19.49 -28.19
N GLY A 438 2.61 -18.22 -27.79
CA GLY A 438 2.82 -17.06 -28.68
C GLY A 438 4.19 -16.95 -29.34
N GLY A 439 5.23 -17.53 -28.74
CA GLY A 439 6.61 -17.46 -29.16
C GLY A 439 7.00 -18.49 -30.22
N GLY A 440 6.31 -18.52 -31.36
CA GLY A 440 6.85 -19.07 -32.62
C GLY A 440 7.58 -20.42 -32.54
N GLY A 441 7.10 -21.35 -31.72
CA GLY A 441 7.60 -22.72 -31.63
C GLY A 441 7.09 -23.56 -32.80
N ALA A 442 7.25 -23.08 -34.03
CA ALA A 442 7.33 -23.97 -35.18
C ALA A 442 8.59 -24.82 -34.98
N ILE A 443 8.41 -25.96 -34.33
CA ILE A 443 9.29 -27.10 -34.55
C ILE A 443 9.04 -27.46 -36.02
N ASP A 444 9.94 -27.02 -36.91
CA ASP A 444 10.22 -27.83 -38.08
C ASP A 444 10.70 -29.19 -37.54
N ASP A 445 9.83 -30.18 -37.65
CA ASP A 445 10.05 -31.61 -37.33
C ASP A 445 11.37 -32.17 -37.92
#